data_AF-A0A8B2ZC18-F1
#
_entry.id   AF-A0A8B2ZC18-F1
#
_cell.length_a   1.000
_cell.length_b   1.000
_cell.length_c   1.000
_cell.angle_alpha   90.00
_cell.angle_beta   90.00
_cell.angle_gamma   90.00
#
_symmetry.space_group_name_H-M   'P 1'
#
loop_
_entity.id
_entity.type
_entity.pdbx_description
1 polymer ?
#
loop_
_entity_poly.entity_id
_entity_poly.type
_entity_poly.pdbx_seq_one_letter_code
_entity_poly.pdbx_strand_id
1 'polypeptide(L)'
;MYIAGIALYVAWFLLAILKISNQPQNRKFSYKKAFFGSKLWFTNLRNLMLLASLYMIFVFAPLKTVFLLLLLSLAILLLLSLRNFFSRIANPYVDLLIVLSSAALLIVLSTLTLKL
;
A
#
# COMPACT_ATOMS: atom_id res chain seq x y z
N MET A 1 17.65 10.22 9.81
CA MET A 1 17.61 9.45 8.55
C MET A 1 16.24 8.84 8.26
N TYR A 2 15.52 8.29 9.26
CA TYR A 2 14.18 7.72 9.03
C TYR A 2 13.14 8.69 8.45
N ILE A 3 13.25 10.01 8.74
CA ILE A 3 12.37 11.04 8.15
C ILE A 3 12.49 11.07 6.62
N ALA A 4 13.70 10.91 6.07
CA ALA A 4 13.90 10.81 4.62
C ALA A 4 13.24 9.53 4.06
N GLY A 5 13.32 8.42 4.79
CA GLY A 5 12.60 7.18 4.48
C GLY A 5 11.08 7.39 4.45
N ILE A 6 10.51 8.06 5.46
CA ILE A 6 9.09 8.40 5.52
C ILE A 6 8.69 9.30 4.34
N ALA A 7 9.49 10.32 4.03
CA ALA A 7 9.23 11.22 2.91
C ALA A 7 9.20 10.47 1.57
N LEU A 8 10.17 9.57 1.34
CA LEU A 8 10.19 8.70 0.15
C LEU A 8 9.00 7.75 0.10
N TYR A 9 8.58 7.22 1.25
CA TYR A 9 7.40 6.36 1.36
C TYR A 9 6.11 7.12 0.99
N VAL A 10 5.94 8.32 1.52
CA VAL A 10 4.80 9.19 1.20
C VAL A 10 4.81 9.59 -0.27
N ALA A 11 5.97 9.97 -0.83
CA ALA A 11 6.12 10.27 -2.24
C ALA A 11 5.74 9.06 -3.13
N TRP A 12 6.17 7.85 -2.74
CA TRP A 12 5.77 6.63 -3.42
C TRP A 12 4.26 6.42 -3.39
N PHE A 13 3.66 6.68 -2.23
CA PHE A 13 2.23 6.50 -2.01
C PHE A 13 1.40 7.45 -2.87
N LEU A 14 1.80 8.73 -2.95
CA LEU A 14 1.16 9.72 -3.82
C LEU A 14 1.22 9.30 -5.30
N LEU A 15 2.39 8.85 -5.76
CA LEU A 15 2.54 8.31 -7.11
C LEU A 15 1.68 7.06 -7.35
N ALA A 16 1.46 6.23 -6.32
CA ALA A 16 0.57 5.08 -6.40
C ALA A 16 -0.89 5.49 -6.58
N ILE A 17 -1.38 6.45 -5.81
CA ILE A 17 -2.74 6.98 -5.95
C ILE A 17 -2.95 7.56 -7.36
N LEU A 18 -2.01 8.39 -7.85
CA LEU A 18 -2.07 8.96 -9.19
C LEU A 18 -2.09 7.88 -10.30
N LYS A 19 -1.37 6.77 -10.10
CA LYS A 19 -1.39 5.65 -11.05
C LYS A 19 -2.67 4.84 -10.96
N ILE A 20 -3.30 4.76 -9.80
CA ILE A 20 -4.61 4.12 -9.63
C ILE A 20 -5.71 4.93 -10.31
N SER A 21 -5.71 6.25 -10.18
CA SER A 21 -6.69 7.11 -10.87
C SER A 21 -6.56 7.04 -12.39
N ASN A 22 -5.33 6.89 -12.89
CA ASN A 22 -5.05 6.80 -14.33
C ASN A 22 -5.28 5.40 -14.94
N GLN A 23 -5.62 4.40 -14.13
CA GLN A 23 -5.99 3.08 -14.64
C GLN A 23 -7.47 3.02 -15.04
N PRO A 24 -7.84 2.12 -15.97
CA PRO A 24 -9.23 1.93 -16.35
C PRO A 24 -10.03 1.45 -15.14
N GLN A 25 -11.09 2.19 -14.79
CA GLN A 25 -11.99 1.90 -13.67
C GLN A 25 -13.03 0.84 -14.09
N ASN A 26 -12.56 -0.31 -14.56
CA ASN A 26 -13.39 -1.42 -15.03
C ASN A 26 -12.77 -2.77 -14.63
N ARG A 27 -13.29 -3.88 -15.17
CA ARG A 27 -12.80 -5.24 -14.88
C ARG A 27 -11.33 -5.50 -15.29
N LYS A 28 -10.72 -4.62 -16.08
CA LYS A 28 -9.29 -4.70 -16.46
C LYS A 28 -8.36 -4.05 -15.43
N PHE A 29 -8.90 -3.44 -14.37
CA PHE A 29 -8.10 -2.88 -13.27
C PHE A 29 -7.24 -3.99 -12.62
N SER A 30 -6.00 -3.65 -12.27
CA SER A 30 -5.08 -4.60 -11.65
C SER A 30 -4.27 -3.95 -10.54
N TYR A 31 -4.46 -4.45 -9.31
CA TYR A 31 -3.70 -4.04 -8.12
C TYR A 31 -2.19 -4.13 -8.34
N LYS A 32 -1.70 -5.21 -8.95
CA LYS A 32 -0.28 -5.38 -9.27
C LYS A 32 0.24 -4.22 -10.13
N LYS A 33 -0.45 -3.89 -11.22
CA LYS A 33 -0.04 -2.81 -12.12
C LYS A 33 -0.18 -1.44 -11.44
N ALA A 34 -1.16 -1.26 -10.57
CA ALA A 34 -1.41 -0.02 -9.86
C ALA A 34 -0.26 0.33 -8.90
N PHE A 35 0.09 -0.63 -8.03
CA PHE A 35 1.11 -0.43 -7.01
C PHE A 35 2.54 -0.63 -7.55
N PHE A 36 2.79 -1.64 -8.38
CA PHE A 36 4.15 -2.03 -8.78
C PHE A 36 4.49 -1.79 -10.27
N GLY A 37 3.53 -1.30 -11.05
CA GLY A 37 3.70 -1.07 -12.49
C GLY A 37 3.72 -2.37 -13.30
N SER A 38 4.00 -2.23 -14.59
CA SER A 38 4.11 -3.34 -15.56
C SER A 38 5.54 -3.74 -15.90
N LYS A 39 6.52 -2.88 -15.59
CA LYS A 39 7.94 -3.13 -15.86
C LYS A 39 8.55 -4.04 -14.78
N LEU A 40 9.71 -4.62 -15.09
CA LEU A 40 10.52 -5.36 -14.11
C LEU A 40 10.85 -4.48 -12.91
N TRP A 41 10.88 -5.07 -11.72
CA TRP A 41 10.92 -4.34 -10.45
C TRP A 41 12.15 -3.41 -10.35
N PHE A 42 13.32 -3.85 -10.80
CA PHE A 42 14.57 -3.08 -10.75
C PHE A 42 14.65 -1.95 -11.79
N THR A 43 13.81 -1.98 -12.83
CA THR A 43 13.75 -0.89 -13.84
C THR A 43 12.69 0.16 -13.50
N ASN A 44 11.85 -0.11 -12.49
CA ASN A 44 10.77 0.77 -12.12
C ASN A 44 11.21 1.68 -10.96
N LEU A 45 11.43 2.96 -11.27
CA LEU A 45 11.82 3.97 -10.27
C LEU A 45 10.87 4.03 -9.08
N ARG A 46 9.56 3.77 -9.26
CA ARG A 46 8.62 3.69 -8.12
C ARG A 46 8.99 2.54 -7.19
N ASN A 47 9.29 1.36 -7.73
CA ASN A 47 9.63 0.20 -6.90
C ASN A 47 10.99 0.37 -6.23
N LEU A 48 11.96 0.99 -6.92
CA LEU A 48 13.24 1.37 -6.31
C LEU A 48 13.06 2.37 -5.17
N MET A 49 12.21 3.38 -5.37
CA MET A 49 11.89 4.37 -4.33
C MET A 49 11.20 3.73 -3.12
N LEU A 50 10.27 2.79 -3.35
CA LEU A 50 9.67 2.01 -2.26
C LEU A 50 10.73 1.20 -1.51
N LEU A 51 11.60 0.47 -2.21
CA LEU A 51 12.66 -0.34 -1.59
C LEU A 51 13.61 0.52 -0.76
N ALA A 52 14.04 1.67 -1.29
CA ALA A 52 14.89 2.61 -0.57
C ALA A 52 14.18 3.16 0.68
N SER A 53 12.89 3.49 0.57
CA SER A 53 12.09 3.96 1.71
C SER A 53 11.97 2.91 2.80
N LEU A 54 11.65 1.66 2.42
CA LEU A 54 11.49 0.54 3.34
C LEU A 54 12.81 0.22 4.03
N TYR A 55 13.93 0.24 3.31
CA TYR A 55 15.25 0.04 3.88
C TYR A 55 15.58 1.11 4.93
N MET A 56 15.38 2.39 4.62
CA MET A 56 15.64 3.47 5.57
C MET A 56 14.71 3.41 6.79
N ILE A 57 13.44 3.09 6.59
CA ILE A 57 12.47 2.97 7.69
C ILE A 57 12.83 1.77 8.58
N PHE A 58 13.16 0.62 7.99
CA PHE A 58 13.47 -0.58 8.74
C PHE A 58 14.73 -0.46 9.61
N VAL A 59 15.78 0.20 9.09
CA VAL A 59 17.05 0.35 9.81
C VAL A 59 16.99 1.46 10.87
N PHE A 60 16.32 2.57 10.59
CA PHE A 60 16.46 3.79 11.39
C PHE A 60 15.20 4.22 12.14
N ALA A 61 14.01 3.69 11.82
CA ALA A 61 12.77 4.15 12.43
C ALA A 61 12.44 3.35 13.70
N PRO A 62 11.88 3.98 14.75
CA PRO A 62 11.42 3.26 15.92
C PRO A 62 10.26 2.33 15.55
N LEU A 63 10.20 1.17 16.20
CA LEU A 63 9.24 0.11 15.86
C LEU A 63 7.79 0.62 15.79
N LYS A 64 7.39 1.48 16.73
CA LYS A 64 6.07 2.12 16.75
C LYS A 64 5.73 2.86 15.45
N THR A 65 6.68 3.57 14.86
CA THR A 65 6.45 4.29 13.58
C THR A 65 6.30 3.35 12.39
N VAL A 66 7.02 2.23 12.37
CA VAL A 66 6.90 1.19 11.34
C VAL A 66 5.49 0.60 11.37
N PHE A 67 5.00 0.24 12.56
CA PHE A 67 3.65 -0.29 12.70
C PHE A 67 2.57 0.74 12.33
N LEU A 68 2.73 2.01 12.70
CA LEU A 68 1.79 3.07 12.30
C LEU A 68 1.72 3.23 10.77
N LEU A 69 2.87 3.19 10.08
CA LEU A 69 2.91 3.24 8.61
C LEU A 69 2.22 2.03 7.98
N LEU A 70 2.42 0.83 8.53
CA LEU A 70 1.73 -0.38 8.09
C LEU A 70 0.22 -0.29 8.28
N LEU A 71 -0.24 0.19 9.44
CA LEU A 71 -1.67 0.40 9.71
C LEU A 71 -2.29 1.37 8.71
N LEU A 72 -1.63 2.51 8.47
CA LEU A 72 -2.11 3.51 7.52
C LEU A 72 -2.20 2.93 6.09
N SER A 73 -1.22 2.13 5.71
CA SER A 73 -1.19 1.49 4.39
C SER A 73 -2.28 0.44 4.22
N LEU A 74 -2.54 -0.36 5.26
CA LEU A 74 -3.64 -1.33 5.27
C LEU A 74 -5.00 -0.66 5.26
N ALA A 75 -5.18 0.43 6.02
CA ALA A 75 -6.41 1.21 6.02
C ALA A 75 -6.73 1.74 4.62
N ILE A 76 -5.73 2.28 3.91
CA ILE A 76 -5.95 2.79 2.56
C ILE A 76 -6.20 1.65 1.56
N LEU A 77 -5.49 0.53 1.67
CA LEU A 77 -5.75 -0.64 0.83
C LEU A 77 -7.17 -1.19 1.03
N LEU A 78 -7.63 -1.23 2.28
CA LEU A 78 -8.98 -1.62 2.65
C LEU A 78 -10.02 -0.67 2.03
N LEU A 79 -9.86 0.65 2.20
CA LEU A 79 -10.74 1.65 1.59
C LEU A 79 -10.79 1.54 0.06
N LEU A 80 -9.64 1.31 -0.56
CA LEU A 80 -9.53 1.18 -2.01
C LEU A 80 -10.20 -0.10 -2.54
N SER A 81 -10.00 -1.21 -1.84
CA SER A 81 -10.64 -2.48 -2.18
C SER A 81 -12.14 -2.48 -1.94
N LEU A 82 -12.62 -1.85 -0.87
CA LEU A 82 -14.05 -1.62 -0.63
C LEU A 82 -14.66 -0.75 -1.73
N ARG A 83 -14.03 0.39 -2.07
CA ARG A 83 -14.48 1.23 -3.17
C ARG A 83 -14.57 0.45 -4.47
N ASN A 84 -13.55 -0.33 -4.81
CA ASN A 84 -13.52 -1.12 -6.04
C ASN A 84 -14.62 -2.19 -6.06
N PHE A 85 -14.81 -2.90 -4.94
CA PHE A 85 -15.86 -3.90 -4.79
C PHE A 85 -17.25 -3.30 -5.02
N PHE A 86 -17.59 -2.20 -4.33
CA PHE A 86 -18.90 -1.54 -4.48
C PHE A 86 -19.08 -0.90 -5.86
N SER A 87 -18.02 -0.34 -6.43
CA SER A 87 -18.04 0.28 -7.77
C SER A 87 -17.94 -0.73 -8.91
N ARG A 88 -17.85 -2.04 -8.61
CA ARG A 88 -17.68 -3.13 -9.59
C ARG A 88 -16.45 -2.95 -10.49
N ILE A 89 -15.40 -2.34 -9.95
CA ILE A 89 -14.09 -2.14 -10.59
C ILE A 89 -13.21 -3.33 -10.21
N ALA A 90 -12.37 -3.83 -11.12
CA ALA A 90 -11.55 -5.03 -10.92
C ALA A 90 -12.36 -6.34 -10.75
N ASN A 91 -11.68 -7.42 -10.38
CA ASN A 91 -12.28 -8.73 -10.18
C ASN A 91 -12.84 -8.81 -8.74
N PRO A 92 -14.15 -9.08 -8.56
CA PRO A 92 -14.80 -9.02 -7.25
C PRO A 92 -14.22 -10.04 -6.25
N TYR A 93 -13.71 -11.18 -6.72
CA TYR A 93 -13.08 -12.18 -5.85
C TYR A 93 -11.74 -11.69 -5.30
N VAL A 94 -10.98 -10.96 -6.12
CA VAL A 94 -9.69 -10.38 -5.70
C VAL A 94 -9.94 -9.24 -4.72
N ASP A 95 -10.94 -8.40 -4.98
CA ASP A 95 -11.32 -7.32 -4.07
C ASP A 95 -11.76 -7.87 -2.71
N LEU A 96 -12.63 -8.90 -2.70
CA LEU A 96 -13.11 -9.52 -1.47
C LEU A 96 -11.99 -10.15 -0.66
N LEU A 97 -11.04 -10.84 -1.32
CA LEU A 97 -9.84 -11.37 -0.65
C LEU A 97 -9.01 -10.24 -0.02
N ILE A 98 -8.79 -9.14 -0.74
CA ILE A 98 -8.04 -8.00 -0.24
C ILE A 98 -8.77 -7.32 0.93
N VAL A 99 -10.10 -7.17 0.87
CA VAL A 99 -10.90 -6.61 1.97
C VAL A 99 -10.76 -7.47 3.22
N LEU A 100 -10.98 -8.79 3.11
CA LEU A 100 -10.93 -9.68 4.27
C LEU A 100 -9.53 -9.76 4.88
N SER A 101 -8.50 -9.91 4.04
CA SER A 101 -7.10 -9.97 4.51
C SER A 101 -6.65 -8.65 5.13
N SER A 102 -6.99 -7.51 4.53
CA SER A 102 -6.65 -6.20 5.08
C SER A 102 -7.39 -5.92 6.40
N ALA A 103 -8.67 -6.27 6.50
CA ALA A 103 -9.44 -6.11 7.73
C ALA A 103 -8.86 -6.94 8.88
N ALA A 104 -8.55 -8.22 8.63
CA ALA A 104 -7.95 -9.10 9.62
C ALA A 104 -6.58 -8.58 10.09
N LEU A 105 -5.72 -8.18 9.16
CA LEU A 105 -4.40 -7.63 9.48
C LEU A 105 -4.49 -6.31 10.25
N LEU A 106 -5.46 -5.44 9.94
CA LEU A 106 -5.65 -4.16 10.62
C LEU A 106 -6.06 -4.37 12.08
N ILE A 107 -6.92 -5.36 12.36
CA ILE A 107 -7.29 -5.74 13.74
C ILE A 107 -6.04 -6.25 14.49
N VAL A 108 -5.30 -7.20 13.90
CA VAL A 108 -4.10 -7.76 14.54
C VAL A 108 -3.05 -6.68 14.81
N LEU A 109 -2.74 -5.85 13.81
CA LEU A 109 -1.75 -4.78 13.94
C LEU A 109 -2.18 -3.70 14.92
N SER A 110 -3.47 -3.35 14.98
CA SER A 110 -3.94 -2.34 15.93
C SER A 110 -3.76 -2.80 17.37
N THR A 111 -4.08 -4.07 17.67
CA THR A 111 -3.85 -4.64 19.01
C THR A 111 -2.38 -4.71 19.38
N LEU A 112 -1.49 -4.99 18.42
CA LEU A 112 -0.04 -4.99 18.63
C LEU A 112 0.50 -3.57 18.86
N THR A 113 0.03 -2.58 18.10
CA THR A 113 0.46 -1.19 18.28
C THR A 113 0.09 -0.59 19.62
N LEU A 114 -1.06 -0.98 20.18
CA LEU A 114 -1.47 -0.51 21.50
C LEU A 114 -0.56 -1.04 22.63
N LYS A 115 0.16 -2.14 22.38
CA LYS A 115 1.09 -2.75 23.34
C LYS A 115 2.54 -2.23 23.21
N LEU A 116 2.81 -1.39 22.20
CA LEU A 116 4.12 -0.82 21.85
C LEU A 116 4.24 0.66 22.25
#